data_AF-A0A2E0M2P6-F1
#
_entry.id   AF-A0A2E0M2P6-F1
#
_cell.length_a   1.000
_cell.length_b   1.000
_cell.length_c   1.000
_cell.angle_alpha   90.00
_cell.angle_beta   90.00
_cell.angle_gamma   90.00
#
_symmetry.space_group_name_H-M   'P 1'
#
loop_
_entity.id
_entity.type
_entity.pdbx_description
1 polymer ?
#
loop_
_entity_poly.entity_id
_entity_poly.type
_entity_poly.pdbx_seq_one_letter_code
_entity_poly.pdbx_strand_id
1 'polypeptide(L)'
;MSRQVDLSLDRDQIEAATEEIITSGVLGEKSRLRELLRFVVDETLEGRSDHLKAYTIGTLGLGRGDDFDPSSDSIVRVEMNRLRQALDHFYATQGATQPLRIIIPKGTYKPSFEFVEVEQPEPVEPAVTPRRVFPLPSTWAVRAGLPVFAGVVGLLLLCGLVILLIRQYGEHYGLPVDLGGGELSPPIIEVERFANNITDPEFRYFADGIQVQLVSDLSHFRTLRIRSVPAFEESRQIEVHPAADYRIGGAVSQIQDNIRLTMTLSDADTANVIWSTTRDFDVVDDELWSRMLTSVRTIVAQIGAPTGIMEANGLRHIELQERIGAFEGGSSYECLLQWHAYDATKSQLLEPKVHKCLNELIENDTQDASIWAAYALMRFLDWSKQSDLEDRTALIEGLEAARQAIRLDPTDASGHEYMGNILMAQGALDEARKCYEWAVTLNPSKADPRVMLGWNKIRRGMWDEGVEDIYRGIGMSPNPPGWFRIPLSVYYYRQGDFDRAFNQAEIIIASGDERGIPLALAAAVRLGAEREIVRLTYMLRNSGLNADDPMSSIRSVLNMPEIISMYEDDINSLSFN
;
A
#
# COMPACT_ATOMS: atom_id res chain seq x y z
N MET A 1 -20.07 -19.54 -26.93
CA MET A 1 -21.39 -18.85 -27.10
C MET A 1 -22.03 -18.74 -25.73
N SER A 2 -22.42 -17.56 -25.24
CA SER A 2 -23.04 -17.48 -23.91
C SER A 2 -24.50 -17.94 -23.91
N ARG A 3 -24.84 -18.83 -22.98
CA ARG A 3 -26.21 -19.30 -22.75
C ARG A 3 -26.89 -18.34 -21.79
N GLN A 4 -28.09 -17.88 -22.16
CA GLN A 4 -28.92 -17.04 -21.29
C GLN A 4 -29.46 -17.87 -20.11
N VAL A 5 -29.26 -17.36 -18.90
CA VAL A 5 -29.60 -18.01 -17.62
C VAL A 5 -31.11 -17.92 -17.36
N ASP A 6 -31.75 -19.03 -16.98
CA ASP A 6 -33.13 -19.07 -16.52
C ASP A 6 -33.14 -19.03 -14.99
N LEU A 7 -33.55 -17.89 -14.41
CA LEU A 7 -33.56 -17.66 -12.96
C LEU A 7 -34.37 -18.71 -12.16
N SER A 8 -35.32 -19.40 -12.80
CA SER A 8 -36.14 -20.43 -12.15
C SER A 8 -35.52 -21.82 -12.17
N LEU A 9 -34.68 -22.13 -13.16
CA LEU A 9 -34.03 -23.43 -13.33
C LEU A 9 -32.59 -23.46 -12.81
N ASP A 10 -31.90 -22.31 -12.83
CA ASP A 10 -30.48 -22.18 -12.52
C ASP A 10 -30.23 -21.56 -11.12
N ARG A 11 -31.28 -21.41 -10.30
CA ARG A 11 -31.23 -20.81 -8.95
C ARG A 11 -30.15 -21.42 -8.08
N ASP A 12 -30.08 -22.74 -7.97
CA ASP A 12 -29.11 -23.45 -7.14
C ASP A 12 -27.65 -23.15 -7.57
N GLN A 13 -27.43 -22.92 -8.86
CA GLN A 13 -26.11 -22.59 -9.41
C GLN A 13 -25.73 -21.13 -9.14
N ILE A 14 -26.69 -20.21 -9.19
CA ILE A 14 -26.50 -18.81 -8.80
C ILE A 14 -26.20 -18.69 -7.31
N GLU A 15 -26.94 -19.41 -6.46
CA GLU A 15 -26.73 -19.43 -5.02
C GLU A 15 -25.36 -20.02 -4.67
N ALA A 16 -24.97 -21.14 -5.32
CA ALA A 16 -23.65 -21.74 -5.13
C ALA A 16 -22.50 -20.80 -5.56
N ALA A 17 -22.63 -20.15 -6.73
CA ALA A 17 -21.62 -19.21 -7.20
C ALA A 17 -21.49 -17.98 -6.28
N THR A 18 -22.62 -17.50 -5.74
CA THR A 18 -22.65 -16.40 -4.77
C THR A 18 -21.93 -16.79 -3.47
N GLU A 19 -22.15 -18.01 -2.98
CA GLU A 19 -21.51 -18.50 -1.75
C GLU A 19 -20.00 -18.66 -1.91
N GLU A 20 -19.55 -19.16 -3.07
CA GLU A 20 -18.14 -19.27 -3.40
C GLU A 20 -17.45 -17.90 -3.40
N ILE A 21 -18.08 -16.88 -4.00
CA ILE A 21 -17.56 -15.50 -3.97
C ILE A 21 -17.49 -14.96 -2.53
N ILE A 22 -18.53 -15.19 -1.71
CA ILE A 22 -18.57 -14.71 -0.31
C ILE A 22 -17.47 -15.37 0.54
N THR A 23 -17.24 -16.67 0.34
CA THR A 23 -16.27 -17.48 1.10
C THR A 23 -14.83 -17.37 0.58
N SER A 24 -14.62 -16.91 -0.65
CA SER A 24 -13.30 -16.68 -1.26
C SER A 24 -12.39 -15.68 -0.54
N GLY A 25 -12.98 -14.89 0.37
CA GLY A 25 -12.29 -13.80 1.07
C GLY A 25 -12.13 -12.51 0.26
N VAL A 26 -12.41 -12.51 -1.06
CA VAL A 26 -12.25 -11.34 -1.95
C VAL A 26 -13.12 -10.15 -1.53
N LEU A 27 -14.28 -10.40 -0.93
CA LEU A 27 -15.17 -9.35 -0.45
C LEU A 27 -14.73 -8.75 0.91
N GLY A 28 -13.78 -9.36 1.61
CA GLY A 28 -13.34 -9.00 2.97
C GLY A 28 -14.11 -9.73 4.09
N GLU A 29 -13.41 -10.22 5.12
CA GLU A 29 -13.96 -11.15 6.14
C GLU A 29 -15.07 -10.59 7.05
N LYS A 30 -15.21 -9.27 7.17
CA LYS A 30 -16.29 -8.57 7.93
C LYS A 30 -16.96 -7.47 7.10
N SER A 31 -17.11 -7.70 5.80
CA SER A 31 -17.46 -6.63 4.86
C SER A 31 -18.95 -6.52 4.58
N ARG A 32 -19.45 -5.26 4.60
CA ARG A 32 -20.79 -4.87 4.08
C ARG A 32 -21.01 -5.31 2.64
N LEU A 33 -19.94 -5.57 1.87
CA LEU A 33 -20.04 -6.07 0.50
C LEU A 33 -20.61 -7.49 0.41
N ARG A 34 -20.44 -8.33 1.45
CA ARG A 34 -21.03 -9.68 1.50
C ARG A 34 -22.55 -9.60 1.62
N GLU A 35 -23.02 -8.77 2.55
CA GLU A 35 -24.44 -8.51 2.77
C GLU A 35 -25.06 -7.86 1.54
N LEU A 36 -24.37 -6.88 0.94
CA LEU A 36 -24.82 -6.21 -0.27
C LEU A 36 -24.91 -7.17 -1.47
N LEU A 37 -23.90 -8.02 -1.71
CA LEU A 37 -23.94 -9.01 -2.79
C LEU A 37 -25.11 -9.97 -2.60
N ARG A 38 -25.27 -10.52 -1.40
CA ARG A 38 -26.35 -11.45 -1.09
C ARG A 38 -27.71 -10.79 -1.28
N PHE A 39 -27.90 -9.58 -0.77
CA PHE A 39 -29.13 -8.80 -0.93
C PHE A 39 -29.51 -8.58 -2.40
N VAL A 40 -28.59 -8.12 -3.25
CA VAL A 40 -28.91 -7.84 -4.66
C VAL A 40 -29.17 -9.11 -5.47
N VAL A 41 -28.51 -10.23 -5.13
CA VAL A 41 -28.75 -11.53 -5.77
C VAL A 41 -30.10 -12.10 -5.34
N ASP A 42 -30.40 -12.11 -4.04
CA ASP A 42 -31.65 -12.65 -3.48
C ASP A 42 -32.87 -11.91 -4.05
N GLU A 43 -32.87 -10.58 -4.01
CA GLU A 43 -33.94 -9.76 -4.61
C GLU A 43 -34.13 -10.03 -6.11
N THR A 44 -33.06 -10.39 -6.81
CA THR A 44 -33.11 -10.73 -8.23
C THR A 44 -33.68 -12.13 -8.46
N LEU A 45 -33.26 -13.11 -7.65
CA LEU A 45 -33.78 -14.48 -7.67
C LEU A 45 -35.25 -14.57 -7.26
N GLU A 46 -35.74 -13.62 -6.47
CA GLU A 46 -37.15 -13.52 -6.07
C GLU A 46 -38.00 -12.68 -7.03
N GLY A 47 -37.42 -12.26 -8.17
CA GLY A 47 -38.14 -11.52 -9.21
C GLY A 47 -38.41 -10.04 -8.87
N ARG A 48 -37.81 -9.50 -7.81
CA ARG A 48 -37.98 -8.11 -7.35
C ARG A 48 -36.87 -7.18 -7.80
N SER A 49 -36.11 -7.57 -8.82
CA SER A 49 -34.96 -6.82 -9.35
C SER A 49 -35.27 -5.37 -9.76
N ASP A 50 -36.52 -5.04 -10.12
CA ASP A 50 -36.93 -3.66 -10.48
C ASP A 50 -36.98 -2.71 -9.28
N HIS A 51 -36.98 -3.26 -8.06
CA HIS A 51 -36.95 -2.50 -6.80
C HIS A 51 -35.53 -2.18 -6.34
N LEU A 52 -34.49 -2.72 -6.99
CA LEU A 52 -33.08 -2.42 -6.74
C LEU A 52 -32.73 -1.00 -7.23
N LYS A 53 -33.29 0.00 -6.56
CA LYS A 53 -33.01 1.43 -6.73
C LYS A 53 -32.12 1.90 -5.59
N ALA A 54 -31.50 3.06 -5.77
CA ALA A 54 -30.55 3.58 -4.82
C ALA A 54 -31.14 3.70 -3.40
N TYR A 55 -32.39 4.17 -3.28
CA TYR A 55 -33.09 4.25 -1.99
C TYR A 55 -33.21 2.88 -1.29
N THR A 56 -33.75 1.87 -1.98
CA THR A 56 -33.95 0.52 -1.45
C THR A 56 -32.66 -0.14 -1.00
N ILE A 57 -31.59 0.02 -1.79
CA ILE A 57 -30.27 -0.53 -1.45
C ILE A 57 -29.70 0.19 -0.24
N GLY A 58 -29.89 1.50 -0.13
CA GLY A 58 -29.45 2.27 1.03
C GLY A 58 -30.15 1.82 2.32
N THR A 59 -31.47 1.69 2.30
CA THR A 59 -32.25 1.37 3.51
C THR A 59 -32.22 -0.11 3.86
N LEU A 60 -32.52 -1.00 2.92
CA LEU A 60 -32.64 -2.45 3.17
C LEU A 60 -31.32 -3.20 2.97
N GLY A 61 -30.49 -2.78 2.01
CA GLY A 61 -29.22 -3.45 1.70
C GLY A 61 -28.02 -2.96 2.52
N LEU A 62 -28.04 -1.70 2.98
CA LEU A 62 -26.94 -1.05 3.70
C LEU A 62 -27.35 -0.53 5.09
N GLY A 63 -28.60 -0.73 5.52
CA GLY A 63 -29.07 -0.42 6.87
C GLY A 63 -29.22 1.07 7.18
N ARG A 64 -29.50 1.92 6.18
CA ARG A 64 -29.81 3.35 6.41
C ARG A 64 -31.26 3.56 6.90
N GLY A 65 -31.48 4.65 7.62
CA GLY A 65 -32.81 5.07 8.09
C GLY A 65 -33.71 5.57 6.96
N ASP A 66 -35.00 5.75 7.26
CA ASP A 66 -36.02 6.21 6.31
C ASP A 66 -35.80 7.66 5.82
N ASP A 67 -34.88 8.40 6.45
CA ASP A 67 -34.45 9.76 6.06
C ASP A 67 -33.37 9.77 4.98
N PHE A 68 -32.97 8.61 4.46
CA PHE A 68 -31.93 8.47 3.44
C PHE A 68 -32.32 9.09 2.08
N ASP A 69 -31.51 10.06 1.63
CA ASP A 69 -31.61 10.62 0.28
C ASP A 69 -30.42 10.18 -0.62
N PRO A 70 -30.66 9.38 -1.67
CA PRO A 70 -29.64 8.95 -2.63
C PRO A 70 -29.02 10.06 -3.49
N SER A 71 -29.59 11.28 -3.45
CA SER A 71 -29.05 12.44 -4.14
C SER A 71 -27.91 13.10 -3.37
N SER A 72 -28.00 13.11 -2.03
CA SER A 72 -27.02 13.71 -1.13
C SER A 72 -26.02 12.72 -0.52
N ASP A 73 -26.43 11.45 -0.30
CA ASP A 73 -25.55 10.40 0.22
C ASP A 73 -25.11 9.44 -0.90
N SER A 74 -23.81 9.42 -1.15
CA SER A 74 -23.20 8.63 -2.21
C SER A 74 -22.91 7.17 -1.83
N ILE A 75 -23.21 6.74 -0.59
CA ILE A 75 -22.85 5.43 -0.04
C ILE A 75 -23.25 4.27 -0.97
N VAL A 76 -24.46 4.29 -1.53
CA VAL A 76 -24.94 3.22 -2.42
C VAL A 76 -24.12 3.16 -3.71
N ARG A 77 -23.72 4.31 -4.26
CA ARG A 77 -22.90 4.35 -5.48
C ARG A 77 -21.48 3.87 -5.19
N VAL A 78 -20.92 4.24 -4.05
CA VAL A 78 -19.58 3.85 -3.60
C VAL A 78 -19.52 2.33 -3.35
N GLU A 79 -20.44 1.79 -2.55
CA GLU A 79 -20.45 0.37 -2.20
C GLU A 79 -20.77 -0.52 -3.41
N MET A 80 -21.67 -0.09 -4.30
CA MET A 80 -21.91 -0.83 -5.55
C MET A 80 -20.71 -0.78 -6.51
N ASN A 81 -19.91 0.29 -6.51
CA ASN A 81 -18.67 0.34 -7.28
C ASN A 81 -17.60 -0.60 -6.69
N ARG A 82 -17.46 -0.63 -5.37
CA ARG A 82 -16.58 -1.57 -4.67
C ARG A 82 -16.99 -3.02 -4.93
N LEU A 83 -18.29 -3.31 -4.90
CA LEU A 83 -18.80 -4.65 -5.19
C LEU A 83 -18.45 -5.09 -6.63
N ARG A 84 -18.62 -4.20 -7.63
CA ARG A 84 -18.23 -4.50 -9.01
C ARG A 84 -16.73 -4.81 -9.13
N GLN A 85 -15.88 -3.97 -8.53
CA GLN A 85 -14.43 -4.19 -8.54
C GLN A 85 -14.03 -5.52 -7.88
N ALA A 86 -14.71 -5.89 -6.79
CA ALA A 86 -14.45 -7.14 -6.10
C ALA A 86 -14.90 -8.36 -6.92
N LEU A 87 -16.05 -8.27 -7.62
CA LEU A 87 -16.49 -9.31 -8.56
C LEU A 87 -15.50 -9.45 -9.74
N ASP A 88 -15.06 -8.33 -10.33
CA ASP A 88 -14.06 -8.34 -11.41
C ASP A 88 -12.75 -8.98 -10.95
N HIS A 89 -12.28 -8.66 -9.74
CA HIS A 89 -11.09 -9.25 -9.15
C HIS A 89 -11.25 -10.75 -8.89
N PHE A 90 -12.39 -11.19 -8.36
CA PHE A 90 -12.67 -12.60 -8.12
C PHE A 90 -12.61 -13.40 -9.42
N TYR A 91 -13.31 -12.96 -10.47
CA TYR A 91 -13.33 -13.67 -11.77
C TYR A 91 -12.01 -13.60 -12.54
N ALA A 92 -11.16 -12.60 -12.28
CA ALA A 92 -9.81 -12.52 -12.83
C ALA A 92 -8.79 -13.40 -12.10
N THR A 93 -9.12 -13.90 -10.90
CA THR A 93 -8.19 -14.66 -10.06
C THR A 93 -8.76 -16.04 -9.72
N GLN A 94 -9.43 -16.17 -8.57
CA GLN A 94 -9.88 -17.44 -8.00
C GLN A 94 -11.06 -18.05 -8.77
N GLY A 95 -11.91 -17.20 -9.38
CA GLY A 95 -13.09 -17.59 -10.14
C GLY A 95 -12.85 -17.73 -11.65
N ALA A 96 -11.60 -17.80 -12.12
CA ALA A 96 -11.29 -17.86 -13.56
C ALA A 96 -11.92 -19.08 -14.26
N THR A 97 -12.07 -20.18 -13.52
CA THR A 97 -12.69 -21.43 -13.99
C THR A 97 -14.16 -21.57 -13.56
N GLN A 98 -14.76 -20.54 -12.94
CA GLN A 98 -16.15 -20.61 -12.52
C GLN A 98 -17.07 -20.48 -13.75
N PRO A 99 -17.98 -21.44 -13.98
CA PRO A 99 -18.79 -21.49 -15.19
C PRO A 99 -19.91 -20.44 -15.23
N LEU A 100 -20.29 -19.87 -14.08
CA LEU A 100 -21.34 -18.87 -13.95
C LEU A 100 -20.75 -17.55 -13.45
N ARG A 101 -20.96 -16.48 -14.22
CA ARG A 101 -20.53 -15.13 -13.87
C ARG A 101 -21.69 -14.26 -13.40
N ILE A 102 -21.51 -13.64 -12.24
CA ILE A 102 -22.40 -12.60 -11.71
C ILE A 102 -21.85 -11.23 -12.13
N ILE A 103 -22.58 -10.54 -13.00
CA ILE A 103 -22.17 -9.25 -13.57
C ILE A 103 -23.20 -8.20 -13.14
N ILE A 104 -22.74 -7.09 -12.56
CA ILE A 104 -23.61 -5.94 -12.23
C ILE A 104 -23.26 -4.79 -13.18
N PRO A 105 -24.03 -4.56 -14.27
CA PRO A 105 -23.65 -3.58 -15.28
C PRO A 105 -23.54 -2.15 -14.72
N LYS A 106 -22.70 -1.33 -15.35
CA LYS A 106 -22.55 0.08 -14.97
C LYS A 106 -23.88 0.82 -15.19
N GLY A 107 -24.25 1.68 -14.25
CA GLY A 107 -25.50 2.46 -14.30
C GLY A 107 -26.76 1.74 -13.82
N THR A 108 -26.67 0.45 -13.49
CA THR A 108 -27.76 -0.32 -12.86
C THR A 108 -27.27 -1.00 -11.58
N TYR A 109 -28.19 -1.33 -10.68
CA TYR A 109 -27.90 -2.13 -9.50
C TYR A 109 -28.36 -3.58 -9.62
N LYS A 110 -29.03 -3.92 -10.74
CA LYS A 110 -29.52 -5.26 -11.04
C LYS A 110 -28.36 -6.16 -11.49
N PRO A 111 -28.07 -7.26 -10.77
CA PRO A 111 -27.21 -8.33 -11.27
C PRO A 111 -27.79 -9.00 -12.52
N SER A 112 -26.89 -9.44 -13.37
CA SER A 112 -27.11 -10.27 -14.54
C SER A 112 -26.21 -11.49 -14.43
N PHE A 113 -26.68 -12.63 -14.93
CA PHE A 113 -25.99 -13.91 -14.82
C PHE A 113 -25.68 -14.43 -16.22
N GLU A 114 -24.46 -14.89 -16.42
CA GLU A 114 -23.99 -15.41 -17.71
C GLU A 114 -23.23 -16.72 -17.51
N PHE A 115 -23.62 -17.77 -18.25
CA PHE A 115 -22.78 -18.97 -18.36
C PHE A 115 -21.67 -18.72 -19.37
N VAL A 116 -20.43 -18.84 -18.91
CA VAL A 116 -19.24 -18.77 -19.74
C VAL A 116 -18.76 -20.20 -19.99
N GLU A 117 -18.62 -20.58 -21.26
CA GLU A 117 -17.89 -21.79 -21.62
C GLU A 117 -16.44 -21.60 -21.18
N VAL A 118 -16.08 -22.21 -20.05
CA VAL A 118 -14.69 -22.33 -19.63
C VAL A 118 -14.04 -23.26 -20.65
N GLU A 119 -13.24 -22.68 -21.54
CA GLU A 119 -12.42 -23.43 -22.49
C GLU A 119 -11.46 -24.28 -21.66
N GLN A 120 -11.82 -25.56 -21.48
CA GLN A 120 -10.96 -26.50 -20.80
C GLN A 120 -9.65 -26.56 -21.61
N PRO A 121 -8.48 -26.32 -21.00
CA PRO A 121 -7.23 -26.60 -21.69
C PRO A 121 -7.29 -28.05 -22.16
N GLU A 122 -7.01 -28.28 -23.44
CA GLU A 122 -7.08 -29.61 -24.07
C GLU A 122 -6.46 -30.65 -23.13
N PRO A 123 -7.13 -31.77 -22.86
CA PRO A 123 -6.56 -32.83 -22.06
C PRO A 123 -5.32 -33.34 -22.78
N VAL A 124 -4.14 -33.05 -22.23
CA VAL A 124 -2.95 -33.83 -22.56
C VAL A 124 -3.25 -35.25 -22.07
N GLU A 125 -3.45 -36.17 -23.01
CA GLU A 125 -3.71 -37.58 -22.73
C GLU A 125 -2.69 -38.09 -21.70
N PRO A 126 -3.13 -38.54 -20.50
CA PRO A 126 -2.24 -39.26 -19.62
C PRO A 126 -1.91 -40.58 -20.32
N ALA A 127 -0.64 -40.75 -20.69
CA ALA A 127 -0.15 -42.04 -21.16
C ALA A 127 -0.51 -43.11 -20.12
N VAL A 128 -1.49 -43.95 -20.47
CA VAL A 128 -1.92 -45.09 -19.66
C VAL A 128 -0.74 -46.04 -19.54
N THR A 129 -0.03 -45.95 -18.43
CA THR A 129 0.89 -47.01 -18.03
C THR A 129 0.08 -48.00 -17.17
N PRO A 130 -0.09 -49.26 -17.60
CA PRO A 130 -0.80 -50.23 -16.79
C PRO A 130 -0.02 -50.44 -15.50
N ARG A 131 -0.72 -50.31 -14.37
CA ARG A 131 -0.20 -50.59 -13.03
C ARG A 131 0.12 -52.08 -12.93
N ARG A 132 1.32 -52.49 -13.35
CA ARG A 132 1.84 -53.84 -13.10
C ARG A 132 2.35 -53.90 -11.67
N VAL A 133 1.64 -54.65 -10.85
CA VAL A 133 2.15 -55.16 -9.58
C VAL A 133 3.31 -56.11 -9.92
N PHE A 134 4.53 -55.73 -9.57
CA PHE A 134 5.69 -56.61 -9.72
C PHE A 134 5.81 -57.50 -8.47
N PRO A 135 5.79 -58.84 -8.62
CA PRO A 135 6.29 -59.72 -7.58
C PRO A 135 7.81 -59.57 -7.54
N LEU A 136 8.38 -59.44 -6.35
CA LEU A 136 9.83 -59.44 -6.14
C LEU A 136 10.46 -60.72 -6.70
N PRO A 137 11.52 -60.63 -7.52
CA PRO A 137 12.45 -61.73 -7.70
C PRO A 137 13.80 -61.36 -7.09
N SER A 138 14.22 -62.22 -6.18
CA SER A 138 15.57 -62.40 -5.68
C SER A 138 16.61 -62.51 -6.81
N THR A 139 17.72 -61.79 -6.60
CA THR A 139 19.09 -62.15 -6.99
C THR A 139 19.38 -62.46 -8.47
N TRP A 140 20.15 -61.58 -9.15
CA TRP A 140 21.50 -61.86 -9.71
C TRP A 140 21.96 -60.84 -10.76
N ALA A 141 23.25 -60.50 -10.65
CA ALA A 141 24.19 -60.13 -11.71
C ALA A 141 24.14 -58.72 -12.35
N VAL A 142 24.92 -57.83 -11.71
CA VAL A 142 25.96 -56.99 -12.32
C VAL A 142 26.31 -57.37 -13.77
N ARG A 143 26.08 -56.46 -14.73
CA ARG A 143 26.93 -56.10 -15.90
C ARG A 143 26.16 -55.28 -16.95
N ALA A 144 25.93 -53.97 -16.71
CA ALA A 144 25.55 -53.01 -17.77
C ALA A 144 25.68 -51.51 -17.35
N GLY A 145 26.64 -51.16 -16.48
CA GLY A 145 26.70 -49.81 -15.90
C GLY A 145 27.36 -48.70 -16.75
N LEU A 146 28.05 -49.03 -17.84
CA LEU A 146 28.84 -48.04 -18.58
C LEU A 146 28.09 -47.22 -19.67
N PRO A 147 27.13 -47.77 -20.46
CA PRO A 147 26.53 -46.99 -21.55
C PRO A 147 25.44 -46.01 -21.08
N VAL A 148 24.78 -46.28 -19.95
CA VAL A 148 23.72 -45.42 -19.40
C VAL A 148 24.29 -44.15 -18.75
N PHE A 149 25.43 -44.27 -18.06
CA PHE A 149 26.09 -43.12 -17.45
C PHE A 149 26.66 -42.16 -18.51
N ALA A 150 27.23 -42.69 -19.59
CA ALA A 150 27.71 -41.89 -20.72
C ALA A 150 26.58 -41.13 -21.43
N GLY A 151 25.39 -41.73 -21.55
CA GLY A 151 24.22 -41.07 -22.12
C GLY A 151 23.70 -39.90 -21.28
N VAL A 152 23.65 -40.06 -19.95
CA VAL A 152 23.21 -39.00 -19.03
C VAL A 152 24.22 -37.85 -18.97
N VAL A 153 25.52 -38.16 -18.91
CA VAL A 153 26.58 -37.14 -18.96
C VAL A 153 26.58 -36.41 -20.30
N GLY A 154 26.38 -37.12 -21.41
CA GLY A 154 26.25 -36.51 -22.74
C GLY A 154 25.06 -35.55 -22.84
N LEU A 155 23.91 -35.92 -22.28
CA LEU A 155 22.71 -35.07 -22.27
C LEU A 155 22.91 -33.80 -21.43
N LEU A 156 23.55 -33.93 -20.27
CA LEU A 156 23.86 -32.80 -19.39
C LEU A 156 24.88 -31.85 -20.02
N LEU A 157 25.90 -32.38 -20.69
CA LEU A 157 26.86 -31.56 -21.45
C LEU A 157 26.19 -30.85 -22.63
N LEU A 158 25.22 -31.50 -23.29
CA LEU A 158 24.50 -30.91 -24.41
C LEU A 158 23.52 -29.82 -23.95
N CYS A 159 22.84 -30.01 -22.81
CA CYS A 159 22.04 -28.97 -22.16
C CYS A 159 22.91 -27.79 -21.71
N GLY A 160 24.07 -28.07 -21.10
CA GLY A 160 25.04 -27.04 -20.71
C GLY A 160 25.59 -26.26 -21.91
N LEU A 161 25.86 -26.94 -23.03
CA LEU A 161 26.29 -26.33 -24.29
C LEU A 161 25.18 -25.45 -24.89
N VAL A 162 23.92 -25.89 -24.86
CA VAL A 162 22.78 -25.10 -25.33
C VAL A 162 22.60 -23.84 -24.47
N ILE A 163 22.72 -23.95 -23.15
CA ILE A 163 22.66 -22.78 -22.24
C ILE A 163 23.83 -21.82 -22.50
N LEU A 164 25.04 -22.34 -22.72
CA LEU A 164 26.21 -21.52 -23.07
C LEU A 164 26.06 -20.84 -24.43
N LEU A 165 25.51 -21.53 -25.42
CA LEU A 165 25.22 -20.96 -26.74
C LEU A 165 24.11 -19.92 -26.68
N ILE A 166 23.07 -20.13 -25.87
CA ILE A 166 22.02 -19.13 -25.61
C ILE A 166 22.62 -17.90 -24.91
N ARG A 167 23.54 -18.07 -23.96
CA ARG A 167 24.24 -16.94 -23.33
C ARG A 167 25.18 -16.21 -24.29
N GLN A 168 25.96 -16.95 -25.08
CA GLN A 168 26.98 -16.38 -25.97
C GLN A 168 26.37 -15.72 -27.22
N TYR A 169 25.24 -16.23 -27.73
CA TYR A 169 24.59 -15.72 -28.93
C TYR A 169 23.26 -15.00 -28.66
N GLY A 170 22.68 -15.10 -27.46
CA GLY A 170 21.45 -14.39 -27.07
C GLY A 170 21.60 -12.87 -27.11
N GLU A 171 22.77 -12.34 -26.71
CA GLU A 171 23.09 -10.92 -26.87
C GLU A 171 23.17 -10.47 -28.34
N HIS A 172 23.44 -11.38 -29.28
CA HIS A 172 23.59 -11.07 -30.70
C HIS A 172 22.25 -11.07 -31.47
N TYR A 173 21.23 -11.76 -30.95
CA TYR A 173 19.91 -11.89 -31.59
C TYR A 173 18.78 -11.10 -30.93
N GLY A 174 19.06 -10.36 -29.85
CA GLY A 174 18.08 -9.44 -29.26
C GLY A 174 16.79 -10.11 -28.79
N LEU A 175 16.84 -11.38 -28.36
CA LEU A 175 15.76 -12.03 -27.63
C LEU A 175 15.93 -11.67 -26.15
N PRO A 176 15.14 -10.74 -25.59
CA PRO A 176 15.16 -10.49 -24.17
C PRO A 176 14.43 -11.64 -23.50
N VAL A 177 15.16 -12.69 -23.14
CA VAL A 177 14.70 -13.58 -22.07
C VAL A 177 15.21 -12.95 -20.78
N ASP A 178 14.63 -11.81 -20.41
CA ASP A 178 14.75 -11.30 -19.06
C ASP A 178 13.90 -12.22 -18.17
N LEU A 179 14.57 -13.11 -17.44
CA LEU A 179 13.92 -14.00 -16.47
C LEU A 179 13.50 -13.24 -15.21
N GLY A 180 13.49 -11.90 -15.22
CA GLY A 180 13.05 -11.08 -14.09
C GLY A 180 14.01 -11.12 -12.91
N GLY A 181 15.27 -11.49 -13.14
CA GLY A 181 16.32 -11.60 -12.13
C GLY A 181 17.28 -10.42 -12.09
N GLY A 182 16.93 -9.30 -12.75
CA GLY A 182 17.71 -8.05 -12.65
C GLY A 182 17.43 -7.31 -11.35
N GLU A 183 18.46 -6.64 -10.84
CA GLU A 183 18.37 -5.71 -9.70
C GLU A 183 17.28 -4.66 -9.96
N LEU A 184 16.31 -4.55 -9.03
CA LEU A 184 15.21 -3.60 -9.20
C LEU A 184 15.76 -2.17 -9.07
N SER A 185 15.41 -1.32 -10.02
CA SER A 185 15.83 0.09 -10.03
C SER A 185 14.64 1.05 -9.84
N PRO A 186 14.86 2.27 -9.35
CA PRO A 186 13.81 3.26 -9.19
C PRO A 186 13.10 3.55 -10.53
N PRO A 187 11.76 3.49 -10.59
CA PRO A 187 11.02 3.62 -11.85
C PRO A 187 11.15 5.02 -12.43
N ILE A 188 11.25 5.08 -13.76
CA ILE A 188 11.25 6.31 -14.55
C ILE A 188 9.81 6.66 -14.92
N ILE A 189 9.33 7.77 -14.38
CA ILE A 189 8.01 8.33 -14.70
C ILE A 189 8.19 9.52 -15.65
N GLU A 190 7.64 9.39 -16.85
CA GLU A 190 7.53 10.48 -17.81
C GLU A 190 6.27 11.31 -17.55
N VAL A 191 6.45 12.60 -17.28
CA VAL A 191 5.38 13.58 -17.19
C VAL A 191 5.10 14.15 -18.58
N GLU A 192 3.94 13.80 -19.10
CA GLU A 192 3.46 14.27 -20.40
C GLU A 192 2.88 15.68 -20.30
N ARG A 193 2.72 16.31 -21.47
CA ARG A 193 2.05 17.60 -21.55
C ARG A 193 0.56 17.45 -21.28
N PHE A 194 0.05 18.26 -20.36
CA PHE A 194 -1.38 18.30 -20.06
C PHE A 194 -2.16 18.98 -21.19
N ALA A 195 -3.23 18.34 -21.65
CA ALA A 195 -4.13 18.95 -22.62
C ALA A 195 -4.83 20.16 -21.97
N ASN A 196 -4.74 21.32 -22.62
CA ASN A 196 -5.32 22.56 -22.13
C ASN A 196 -6.61 22.88 -22.91
N ASN A 197 -7.75 22.55 -22.29
CA ASN A 197 -9.08 22.81 -22.85
C ASN A 197 -9.78 23.96 -22.10
N ILE A 198 -9.02 24.93 -21.60
CA ILE A 198 -9.54 26.12 -20.92
C ILE A 198 -9.89 27.20 -21.96
N THR A 199 -11.14 27.64 -21.94
CA THR A 199 -11.62 28.69 -22.86
C THR A 199 -11.23 30.08 -22.39
N ASP A 200 -11.29 30.33 -21.09
CA ASP A 200 -10.98 31.63 -20.49
C ASP A 200 -9.46 31.91 -20.49
N PRO A 201 -8.98 32.98 -21.16
CA PRO A 201 -7.57 33.35 -21.16
C PRO A 201 -6.97 33.55 -19.77
N GLU A 202 -7.76 33.98 -18.79
CA GLU A 202 -7.31 34.19 -17.41
C GLU A 202 -6.77 32.89 -16.82
N PHE A 203 -7.40 31.74 -17.07
CA PHE A 203 -7.08 30.47 -16.43
C PHE A 203 -6.16 29.56 -17.26
N ARG A 204 -5.81 29.94 -18.50
CA ARG A 204 -5.02 29.09 -19.40
C ARG A 204 -3.66 28.67 -18.85
N TYR A 205 -3.06 29.47 -17.98
CA TYR A 205 -1.76 29.15 -17.39
C TYR A 205 -1.79 27.94 -16.44
N PHE A 206 -2.98 27.51 -15.98
CA PHE A 206 -3.08 26.40 -15.02
C PHE A 206 -2.53 25.09 -15.59
N ALA A 207 -2.79 24.74 -16.84
CA ALA A 207 -2.32 23.48 -17.41
C ALA A 207 -0.79 23.36 -17.35
N ASP A 208 -0.08 24.41 -17.77
CA ASP A 208 1.40 24.45 -17.73
C ASP A 208 1.90 24.50 -16.28
N GLY A 209 1.25 25.27 -15.41
CA GLY A 209 1.59 25.38 -13.99
C GLY A 209 1.45 24.04 -13.24
N ILE A 210 0.41 23.26 -13.54
CA ILE A 210 0.18 21.94 -12.94
C ILE A 210 1.27 20.96 -13.38
N GLN A 211 1.67 20.96 -14.65
CA GLN A 211 2.75 20.11 -15.14
C GLN A 211 4.07 20.42 -14.42
N VAL A 212 4.45 21.70 -14.33
CA VAL A 212 5.68 22.14 -13.64
C VAL A 212 5.64 21.75 -12.17
N GLN A 213 4.51 21.97 -11.50
CA GLN A 213 4.34 21.61 -10.10
C GLN A 213 4.44 20.10 -9.87
N LEU A 214 3.83 19.30 -10.74
CA LEU A 214 3.86 17.84 -10.67
C LEU A 214 5.29 17.30 -10.79
N VAL A 215 6.05 17.80 -11.78
CA VAL A 215 7.47 17.44 -11.95
C VAL A 215 8.28 17.80 -10.71
N SER A 216 8.09 19.03 -10.20
CA SER A 216 8.79 19.50 -8.99
C SER A 216 8.46 18.61 -7.79
N ASP A 217 7.18 18.40 -7.49
CA ASP A 217 6.76 17.69 -6.28
C ASP A 217 7.10 16.20 -6.34
N LEU A 218 6.97 15.54 -7.50
CA LEU A 218 7.39 14.15 -7.65
C LEU A 218 8.91 13.97 -7.52
N SER A 219 9.71 14.96 -7.94
CA SER A 219 11.18 14.86 -7.87
C SER A 219 11.74 14.83 -6.43
N HIS A 220 10.91 15.23 -5.45
CA HIS A 220 11.26 15.16 -4.03
C HIS A 220 11.13 13.74 -3.44
N PHE A 221 10.61 12.76 -4.19
CA PHE A 221 10.58 11.35 -3.79
C PHE A 221 11.76 10.60 -4.42
N ARG A 222 12.79 10.28 -3.62
CA ARG A 222 14.04 9.66 -4.09
C ARG A 222 13.90 8.24 -4.62
N THR A 223 12.79 7.58 -4.32
CA THR A 223 12.41 6.28 -4.89
C THR A 223 11.86 6.38 -6.31
N LEU A 224 11.73 7.59 -6.87
CA LEU A 224 11.27 7.83 -8.24
C LEU A 224 12.34 8.56 -9.08
N ARG A 225 12.34 8.29 -10.38
CA ARG A 225 13.09 9.08 -11.38
C ARG A 225 12.11 9.80 -12.28
N ILE A 226 12.13 11.13 -12.27
CA ILE A 226 11.15 11.92 -13.02
C ILE A 226 11.78 12.46 -14.29
N ARG A 227 11.11 12.22 -15.42
CA ARG A 227 11.42 12.82 -16.72
C ARG A 227 10.28 13.74 -17.14
N SER A 228 10.60 14.94 -17.60
CA SER A 228 9.61 15.86 -18.18
C SER A 228 9.86 15.99 -19.68
N VAL A 229 8.80 15.93 -20.48
CA VAL A 229 8.88 16.25 -21.91
C VAL A 229 9.03 17.78 -22.08
N PRO A 230 10.11 18.30 -22.69
CA PRO A 230 10.30 19.74 -22.86
C PRO A 230 9.32 20.34 -23.88
N ALA A 231 8.99 21.63 -23.69
CA ALA A 231 7.98 22.34 -24.50
C ALA A 231 8.42 22.67 -25.95
N PHE A 232 9.72 22.59 -26.26
CA PHE A 232 10.28 22.91 -27.57
C PHE A 232 11.15 21.76 -28.09
N GLU A 233 10.61 20.97 -29.02
CA GLU A 233 11.41 20.07 -29.87
C GLU A 233 11.97 20.87 -31.06
N GLU A 234 12.99 21.70 -30.81
CA GLU A 234 13.89 22.09 -31.89
C GLU A 234 15.05 21.09 -31.95
N SER A 235 14.89 20.14 -32.88
CA SER A 235 15.92 19.26 -33.44
C SER A 235 17.28 19.33 -32.75
N ARG A 236 17.57 18.40 -31.83
CA ARG A 236 18.96 18.08 -31.46
C ARG A 236 19.05 16.64 -31.00
N GLN A 237 20.03 15.96 -31.61
CA GLN A 237 20.62 14.66 -31.36
C GLN A 237 19.83 13.71 -30.45
N ILE A 238 19.50 12.54 -30.99
CA ILE A 238 18.93 11.40 -30.26
C ILE A 238 19.89 11.02 -29.12
N GLU A 239 19.79 11.67 -27.98
CA GLU A 239 20.23 11.09 -26.72
C GLU A 239 19.25 9.94 -26.47
N VAL A 240 19.77 8.72 -26.62
CA VAL A 240 19.04 7.51 -26.25
C VAL A 240 18.95 7.52 -24.73
N HIS A 241 17.92 8.16 -24.20
CA HIS A 241 17.56 8.02 -22.80
C HIS A 241 16.93 6.64 -22.59
N PRO A 242 17.06 6.04 -21.39
CA PRO A 242 16.31 4.83 -21.04
C PRO A 242 14.80 5.03 -21.30
N ALA A 243 14.10 3.96 -21.70
CA ALA A 243 12.65 4.00 -21.81
C ALA A 243 12.04 4.41 -20.45
N ALA A 244 10.93 5.14 -20.47
CA ALA A 244 10.19 5.37 -19.25
C ALA A 244 9.44 4.08 -18.90
N ASP A 245 9.28 3.79 -17.62
CA ASP A 245 8.47 2.65 -17.14
C ASP A 245 6.99 3.06 -17.06
N TYR A 246 6.74 4.32 -16.70
CA TYR A 246 5.40 4.87 -16.55
C TYR A 246 5.26 6.23 -17.21
N ARG A 247 4.03 6.57 -17.59
CA ARG A 247 3.62 7.89 -18.10
C ARG A 247 2.54 8.47 -17.20
N ILE A 248 2.65 9.75 -16.87
CA ILE A 248 1.57 10.52 -16.27
C ILE A 248 1.15 11.64 -17.20
N GLY A 249 -0.12 11.60 -17.62
CA GLY A 249 -0.72 12.55 -18.53
C GLY A 249 -2.11 12.95 -18.06
N GLY A 250 -2.74 13.88 -18.76
CA GLY A 250 -4.04 14.39 -18.34
C GLY A 250 -4.52 15.59 -19.11
N ALA A 251 -5.60 16.19 -18.61
CA ALA A 251 -6.21 17.37 -19.18
C ALA A 251 -6.68 18.31 -18.07
N VAL A 252 -6.54 19.62 -18.33
CA VAL A 252 -7.22 20.67 -17.58
C VAL A 252 -8.28 21.27 -18.49
N SER A 253 -9.54 21.13 -18.13
CA SER A 253 -10.68 21.51 -18.98
C SER A 253 -11.62 22.45 -18.24
N GLN A 254 -12.14 23.46 -18.93
CA GLN A 254 -13.19 24.31 -18.38
C GLN A 254 -14.57 23.73 -18.73
N ILE A 255 -15.41 23.54 -17.71
CA ILE A 255 -16.78 23.04 -17.84
C ILE A 255 -17.71 24.00 -17.10
N GLN A 256 -18.40 24.86 -17.85
CA GLN A 256 -19.21 25.96 -17.29
C GLN A 256 -18.33 26.84 -16.37
N ASP A 257 -18.73 26.98 -15.10
CA ASP A 257 -18.02 27.77 -14.08
C ASP A 257 -17.00 26.95 -13.27
N ASN A 258 -16.67 25.73 -13.73
CA ASN A 258 -15.71 24.84 -13.06
C ASN A 258 -14.48 24.55 -13.94
N ILE A 259 -13.34 24.36 -13.28
CA ILE A 259 -12.13 23.78 -13.88
C ILE A 259 -12.03 22.33 -13.44
N ARG A 260 -11.93 21.42 -14.40
CA ARG A 260 -11.72 19.99 -14.20
C ARG A 260 -10.28 19.60 -14.49
N LEU A 261 -9.60 19.04 -13.51
CA LEU A 261 -8.29 18.39 -13.65
C LEU A 261 -8.49 16.88 -13.70
N THR A 262 -8.06 16.26 -14.80
CA THR A 262 -7.98 14.81 -14.93
C THR A 262 -6.52 14.40 -15.06
N MET A 263 -6.09 13.42 -14.27
CA MET A 263 -4.73 12.86 -14.32
C MET A 263 -4.82 11.34 -14.42
N THR A 264 -3.95 10.75 -15.22
CA THR A 264 -3.88 9.32 -15.45
C THR A 264 -2.43 8.88 -15.44
N LEU A 265 -2.16 7.81 -14.71
CA LEU A 265 -0.89 7.11 -14.66
C LEU A 265 -1.05 5.78 -15.39
N SER A 266 -0.19 5.52 -16.37
CA SER A 266 -0.20 4.30 -17.18
C SER A 266 1.19 3.70 -17.33
N ASP A 267 1.23 2.40 -17.54
CA ASP A 267 2.43 1.70 -18.02
C ASP A 267 2.86 2.25 -19.38
N ALA A 268 4.15 2.54 -19.55
CA ALA A 268 4.63 3.26 -20.72
C ALA A 268 4.66 2.41 -22.01
N ASP A 269 4.82 1.10 -21.88
CA ASP A 269 4.95 0.16 -23.01
C ASP A 269 3.57 -0.35 -23.48
N THR A 270 2.71 -0.70 -22.53
CA THR A 270 1.39 -1.29 -22.80
C THR A 270 0.26 -0.27 -22.85
N ALA A 271 0.50 0.96 -22.39
CA ALA A 271 -0.51 2.00 -22.18
C ALA A 271 -1.65 1.58 -21.23
N ASN A 272 -1.47 0.52 -20.43
CA ASN A 272 -2.43 0.10 -19.44
C ASN A 272 -2.57 1.14 -18.34
N VAL A 273 -3.80 1.59 -18.06
CA VAL A 273 -4.07 2.55 -17.01
C VAL A 273 -3.99 1.87 -15.64
N ILE A 274 -3.06 2.33 -14.81
CA ILE A 274 -2.82 1.84 -13.45
C ILE A 274 -3.67 2.63 -12.46
N TRP A 275 -3.79 3.93 -12.69
CA TRP A 275 -4.53 4.83 -11.81
C TRP A 275 -5.03 6.06 -12.58
N SER A 276 -6.17 6.60 -12.16
CA SER A 276 -6.70 7.86 -12.70
C SER A 276 -7.52 8.59 -11.63
N THR A 277 -7.53 9.91 -11.70
CA THR A 277 -8.35 10.76 -10.83
C THR A 277 -8.93 11.93 -11.60
N THR A 278 -10.03 12.46 -11.06
CA THR A 278 -10.68 13.68 -11.56
C THR A 278 -11.01 14.57 -10.37
N ARG A 279 -10.67 15.85 -10.48
CA ARG A 279 -10.95 16.89 -9.48
C ARG A 279 -11.62 18.08 -10.16
N ASP A 280 -12.69 18.55 -9.55
CA ASP A 280 -13.44 19.72 -10.01
C ASP A 280 -13.20 20.88 -9.05
N PHE A 281 -13.01 22.07 -9.60
CA PHE A 281 -12.75 23.29 -8.86
C PHE A 281 -13.68 24.41 -9.34
N ASP A 282 -14.39 25.03 -8.41
CA ASP A 282 -15.20 26.22 -8.67
C ASP A 282 -14.29 27.43 -8.94
N VAL A 283 -14.54 28.12 -10.05
CA VAL A 283 -13.77 29.29 -10.51
C VAL A 283 -14.04 30.53 -9.66
N VAL A 284 -15.17 30.61 -8.95
CA VAL A 284 -15.57 31.77 -8.15
C VAL A 284 -14.80 31.87 -6.81
N ASP A 285 -13.90 30.93 -6.54
CA ASP A 285 -13.09 30.92 -5.33
C ASP A 285 -11.82 31.78 -5.48
N ASP A 286 -11.68 32.82 -4.67
CA ASP A 286 -10.48 33.67 -4.58
C ASP A 286 -9.20 32.87 -4.26
N GLU A 287 -9.32 31.65 -3.70
CA GLU A 287 -8.22 30.73 -3.40
C GLU A 287 -8.12 29.53 -4.36
N LEU A 288 -8.72 29.61 -5.55
CA LEU A 288 -8.73 28.55 -6.57
C LEU A 288 -7.35 27.89 -6.77
N TRP A 289 -6.30 28.68 -6.98
CA TRP A 289 -4.95 28.17 -7.20
C TRP A 289 -4.41 27.39 -5.99
N SER A 290 -4.64 27.88 -4.77
CA SER A 290 -4.21 27.22 -3.53
C SER A 290 -4.89 25.86 -3.35
N ARG A 291 -6.19 25.75 -3.70
CA ARG A 291 -6.91 24.46 -3.66
C ARG A 291 -6.43 23.49 -4.74
N MET A 292 -6.17 23.99 -5.96
CA MET A 292 -5.62 23.18 -7.04
C MET A 292 -4.23 22.65 -6.67
N LEU A 293 -3.36 23.51 -6.16
CA LEU A 293 -2.01 23.15 -5.70
C LEU A 293 -2.06 22.11 -4.58
N THR A 294 -2.92 22.31 -3.57
CA THR A 294 -3.15 21.33 -2.50
C THR A 294 -3.60 19.99 -3.08
N SER A 295 -4.51 20.01 -4.05
CA SER A 295 -4.99 18.78 -4.71
C SER A 295 -3.91 18.06 -5.51
N VAL A 296 -3.04 18.80 -6.22
CA VAL A 296 -1.89 18.22 -6.91
C VAL A 296 -0.93 17.57 -5.93
N ARG A 297 -0.64 18.20 -4.79
CA ARG A 297 0.22 17.62 -3.75
C ARG A 297 -0.36 16.33 -3.16
N THR A 298 -1.67 16.29 -2.94
CA THR A 298 -2.34 15.04 -2.54
C THR A 298 -2.21 13.98 -3.64
N ILE A 299 -2.35 14.35 -4.92
CA ILE A 299 -2.16 13.44 -6.06
C ILE A 299 -0.74 12.88 -6.10
N VAL A 300 0.25 13.75 -5.97
CA VAL A 300 1.67 13.38 -5.88
C VAL A 300 1.90 12.40 -4.75
N ALA A 301 1.33 12.65 -3.56
CA ALA A 301 1.42 11.74 -2.43
C ALA A 301 0.79 10.37 -2.73
N GLN A 302 -0.31 10.29 -3.50
CA GLN A 302 -0.89 9.00 -3.89
C GLN A 302 0.03 8.19 -4.80
N ILE A 303 0.86 8.87 -5.59
CA ILE A 303 1.73 8.23 -6.56
C ILE A 303 3.05 7.82 -5.89
N GLY A 304 3.73 8.77 -5.24
CA GLY A 304 5.14 8.63 -4.86
C GLY A 304 5.45 8.56 -3.37
N ALA A 305 4.49 8.78 -2.47
CA ALA A 305 4.78 8.65 -1.03
C ALA A 305 5.06 7.18 -0.63
N PRO A 306 5.70 6.93 0.53
CA PRO A 306 6.02 5.57 1.02
C PRO A 306 4.87 4.55 1.01
N THR A 307 3.61 5.01 1.10
CA THR A 307 2.40 4.16 1.03
C THR A 307 1.61 4.35 -0.27
N GLY A 308 2.23 4.96 -1.28
CA GLY A 308 1.68 5.28 -2.58
C GLY A 308 1.74 4.13 -3.58
N ILE A 309 1.20 4.39 -4.78
CA ILE A 309 1.00 3.39 -5.84
C ILE A 309 2.33 2.83 -6.35
N MET A 310 3.35 3.68 -6.53
CA MET A 310 4.64 3.23 -7.06
C MET A 310 5.39 2.32 -6.08
N GLU A 311 5.35 2.67 -4.79
CA GLU A 311 5.94 1.84 -3.72
C GLU A 311 5.25 0.48 -3.62
N ALA A 312 3.90 0.47 -3.61
CA ALA A 312 3.11 -0.77 -3.59
C ALA A 312 3.41 -1.67 -4.80
N ASN A 313 3.59 -1.07 -5.98
CA ASN A 313 3.94 -1.81 -7.18
C ASN A 313 5.37 -2.38 -7.09
N GLY A 314 6.34 -1.62 -6.60
CA GLY A 314 7.71 -2.10 -6.36
C GLY A 314 7.76 -3.28 -5.39
N LEU A 315 7.04 -3.19 -4.27
CA LEU A 315 6.93 -4.28 -3.29
C LEU A 315 6.34 -5.55 -3.91
N ARG A 316 5.32 -5.43 -4.76
CA ARG A 316 4.74 -6.57 -5.48
C ARG A 316 5.76 -7.26 -6.41
N HIS A 317 6.67 -6.50 -7.02
CA HIS A 317 7.76 -7.07 -7.82
C HIS A 317 8.74 -7.87 -6.95
N ILE A 318 9.12 -7.32 -5.79
CA ILE A 318 9.96 -8.03 -4.81
C ILE A 318 9.28 -9.34 -4.37
N GLU A 319 8.00 -9.31 -4.00
CA GLU A 319 7.25 -10.51 -3.60
C GLU A 319 7.20 -11.56 -4.71
N LEU A 320 7.05 -11.14 -5.97
CA LEU A 320 7.06 -12.04 -7.11
C LEU A 320 8.46 -12.67 -7.31
N GLN A 321 9.52 -11.87 -7.24
CA GLN A 321 10.90 -12.34 -7.35
C GLN A 321 11.28 -13.31 -6.22
N GLU A 322 10.85 -13.05 -4.99
CA GLU A 322 11.04 -13.96 -3.85
C GLU A 322 10.35 -15.31 -4.11
N ARG A 323 9.11 -15.30 -4.63
CA ARG A 323 8.35 -16.53 -4.93
C ARG A 323 8.99 -17.41 -5.99
N ILE A 324 9.62 -16.81 -6.99
CA ILE A 324 10.29 -17.54 -8.08
C ILE A 324 11.77 -17.84 -7.79
N GLY A 325 12.28 -17.43 -6.62
CA GLY A 325 13.66 -17.65 -6.22
C GLY A 325 14.69 -16.84 -7.03
N ALA A 326 14.27 -15.73 -7.62
CA ALA A 326 15.10 -14.84 -8.44
C ALA A 326 15.49 -13.54 -7.72
N PHE A 327 15.08 -13.37 -6.46
CA PHE A 327 15.44 -12.20 -5.66
C PHE A 327 16.92 -12.29 -5.23
N GLU A 328 17.79 -11.55 -5.91
CA GLU A 328 19.19 -11.42 -5.53
C GLU A 328 19.37 -10.41 -4.39
N GLY A 329 18.47 -9.41 -4.30
CA GLY A 329 18.43 -8.41 -3.25
C GLY A 329 19.66 -7.50 -3.22
N GLY A 330 19.62 -6.49 -2.36
CA GLY A 330 20.81 -5.70 -2.00
C GLY A 330 20.96 -4.37 -2.72
N SER A 331 20.02 -3.99 -3.60
CA SER A 331 20.00 -2.62 -4.10
C SER A 331 19.52 -1.65 -3.01
N SER A 332 19.98 -0.39 -3.05
CA SER A 332 19.43 0.65 -2.18
C SER A 332 17.93 0.80 -2.39
N TYR A 333 17.45 0.70 -3.63
CA TYR A 333 16.03 0.86 -3.94
C TYR A 333 15.17 -0.23 -3.31
N GLU A 334 15.56 -1.50 -3.44
CA GLU A 334 14.85 -2.63 -2.83
C GLU A 334 14.82 -2.53 -1.30
N CYS A 335 15.96 -2.16 -0.70
CA CYS A 335 16.04 -1.95 0.74
C CYS A 335 15.15 -0.79 1.21
N LEU A 336 15.04 0.30 0.43
CA LEU A 336 14.15 1.42 0.72
C LEU A 336 12.67 1.02 0.63
N LEU A 337 12.26 0.24 -0.37
CA LEU A 337 10.89 -0.29 -0.48
C LEU A 337 10.53 -1.10 0.77
N GLN A 338 11.41 -2.01 1.19
CA GLN A 338 11.21 -2.82 2.40
C GLN A 338 11.20 -1.96 3.66
N TRP A 339 12.09 -0.97 3.75
CA TRP A 339 12.13 0.01 4.83
C TRP A 339 10.82 0.78 4.94
N HIS A 340 10.28 1.33 3.85
CA HIS A 340 9.02 2.06 3.85
C HIS A 340 7.84 1.19 4.28
N ALA A 341 7.79 -0.06 3.81
CA ALA A 341 6.78 -1.04 4.25
C ALA A 341 6.91 -1.33 5.76
N TYR A 342 8.12 -1.49 6.26
CA TYR A 342 8.38 -1.65 7.69
C TYR A 342 8.04 -0.38 8.47
N ASP A 343 8.38 0.81 8.01
CA ASP A 343 8.06 2.04 8.74
C ASP A 343 6.54 2.26 8.82
N ALA A 344 5.80 1.93 7.76
CA ALA A 344 4.34 2.06 7.76
C ALA A 344 3.66 1.09 8.74
N THR A 345 4.19 -0.13 8.90
CA THR A 345 3.51 -1.24 9.59
C THR A 345 4.17 -1.68 10.91
N LYS A 346 5.46 -1.39 11.08
CA LYS A 346 6.34 -1.97 12.11
C LYS A 346 6.30 -3.51 12.16
N SER A 347 6.10 -4.14 11.00
CA SER A 347 5.98 -5.58 10.87
C SER A 347 7.24 -6.33 11.34
N GLN A 348 7.05 -7.31 12.21
CA GLN A 348 8.11 -8.18 12.72
C GLN A 348 8.70 -9.10 11.67
N LEU A 349 7.93 -9.39 10.61
CA LEU A 349 8.39 -10.17 9.49
C LEU A 349 9.40 -9.38 8.63
N LEU A 350 9.19 -8.07 8.52
CA LEU A 350 10.05 -7.18 7.73
C LEU A 350 11.27 -6.70 8.52
N GLU A 351 11.14 -6.50 9.83
CA GLU A 351 12.19 -5.94 10.67
C GLU A 351 13.58 -6.60 10.49
N PRO A 352 13.73 -7.95 10.55
CA PRO A 352 15.03 -8.58 10.34
C PRO A 352 15.57 -8.40 8.91
N LYS A 353 14.70 -8.37 7.90
CA LYS A 353 15.09 -8.15 6.50
C LYS A 353 15.66 -6.75 6.32
N VAL A 354 14.97 -5.75 6.88
CA VAL A 354 15.36 -4.34 6.82
C VAL A 354 16.65 -4.09 7.59
N HIS A 355 16.81 -4.64 8.80
CA HIS A 355 18.08 -4.60 9.51
C HIS A 355 19.24 -5.13 8.67
N LYS A 356 19.04 -6.31 8.09
CA LYS A 356 20.06 -6.96 7.28
C LYS A 356 20.44 -6.08 6.08
N CYS A 357 19.48 -5.62 5.29
CA CYS A 357 19.78 -4.85 4.08
C CYS A 357 20.44 -3.51 4.40
N LEU A 358 19.98 -2.80 5.45
CA LEU A 358 20.58 -1.54 5.86
C LEU A 358 22.02 -1.75 6.34
N ASN A 359 22.27 -2.76 7.18
CA ASN A 359 23.63 -3.05 7.68
C ASN A 359 24.58 -3.42 6.53
N GLU A 360 24.17 -4.30 5.63
CA GLU A 360 24.99 -4.72 4.48
C GLU A 360 25.35 -3.54 3.58
N LEU A 361 24.42 -2.62 3.33
CA LEU A 361 24.67 -1.42 2.52
C LEU A 361 25.60 -0.42 3.23
N ILE A 362 25.45 -0.25 4.54
CA ILE A 362 26.31 0.63 5.35
C ILE A 362 27.74 0.06 5.46
N GLU A 363 27.88 -1.24 5.69
CA GLU A 363 29.18 -1.92 5.75
C GLU A 363 29.92 -1.89 4.40
N ASN A 364 29.18 -1.79 3.29
CA ASN A 364 29.74 -1.63 1.94
C ASN A 364 29.90 -0.16 1.51
N ASP A 365 29.92 0.79 2.46
CA ASP A 365 30.15 2.22 2.24
C ASP A 365 29.19 2.88 1.22
N THR A 366 27.91 2.52 1.26
CA THR A 366 26.89 3.11 0.38
C THR A 366 26.89 4.65 0.43
N GLN A 367 26.73 5.26 -0.74
CA GLN A 367 26.61 6.72 -0.90
C GLN A 367 25.15 7.17 -1.04
N ASP A 368 24.19 6.28 -0.80
CA ASP A 368 22.77 6.62 -0.84
C ASP A 368 22.33 7.29 0.46
N ALA A 369 22.04 8.60 0.39
CA ALA A 369 21.57 9.38 1.52
C ALA A 369 20.29 8.81 2.17
N SER A 370 19.39 8.24 1.37
CA SER A 370 18.11 7.70 1.83
C SER A 370 18.33 6.46 2.69
N ILE A 371 19.36 5.65 2.38
CA ILE A 371 19.74 4.48 3.20
C ILE A 371 20.31 4.93 4.55
N TRP A 372 21.16 5.95 4.58
CA TRP A 372 21.64 6.54 5.83
C TRP A 372 20.50 7.12 6.67
N ALA A 373 19.50 7.73 6.04
CA ALA A 373 18.31 8.22 6.72
C ALA A 373 17.48 7.06 7.31
N ALA A 374 17.18 6.03 6.51
CA ALA A 374 16.48 4.83 6.96
C ALA A 374 17.20 4.15 8.14
N TYR A 375 18.53 4.00 8.04
CA TYR A 375 19.36 3.49 9.13
C TYR A 375 19.24 4.33 10.39
N ALA A 376 19.26 5.68 10.27
CA ALA A 376 19.08 6.57 11.41
C ALA A 376 17.77 6.32 12.16
N LEU A 377 16.65 6.22 11.44
CA LEU A 377 15.37 5.92 12.08
C LEU A 377 15.34 4.48 12.62
N MET A 378 15.99 3.52 11.95
CA MET A 378 16.11 2.17 12.48
C MET A 378 16.78 2.13 13.85
N ARG A 379 17.90 2.84 14.03
CA ARG A 379 18.56 2.94 15.35
C ARG A 379 17.71 3.63 16.41
N PHE A 380 16.90 4.62 16.01
CA PHE A 380 15.88 5.19 16.90
C PHE A 380 14.84 4.15 17.33
N LEU A 381 14.34 3.34 16.40
CA LEU A 381 13.37 2.29 16.70
C LEU A 381 13.98 1.20 17.59
N ASP A 382 15.25 0.85 17.38
CA ASP A 382 15.99 -0.08 18.25
C ASP A 382 16.05 0.42 19.68
N TRP A 383 16.44 1.69 19.87
CA TRP A 383 16.41 2.33 21.19
C TRP A 383 15.01 2.32 21.80
N SER A 384 13.98 2.62 21.00
CA SER A 384 12.60 2.74 21.49
C SER A 384 12.02 1.44 22.07
N LYS A 385 12.61 0.29 21.72
CA LYS A 385 12.20 -1.05 22.18
C LYS A 385 12.98 -1.54 23.40
N GLN A 386 14.04 -0.83 23.83
CA GLN A 386 14.88 -1.25 24.95
C GLN A 386 14.16 -1.09 26.29
N SER A 387 14.46 -1.98 27.25
CA SER A 387 14.00 -1.84 28.63
C SER A 387 14.73 -0.71 29.37
N ASP A 388 16.01 -0.50 29.07
CA ASP A 388 16.82 0.56 29.65
C ASP A 388 16.92 1.75 28.67
N LEU A 389 16.09 2.76 28.89
CA LEU A 389 16.08 3.98 28.06
C LEU A 389 17.21 4.96 28.40
N GLU A 390 18.02 4.67 29.43
CA GLU A 390 19.23 5.46 29.75
C GLU A 390 20.39 5.12 28.82
N ASP A 391 20.43 3.92 28.24
CA ASP A 391 21.36 3.62 27.15
C ASP A 391 21.00 4.43 25.90
N ARG A 392 21.88 5.37 25.53
CA ARG A 392 21.70 6.25 24.38
C ARG A 392 22.56 5.86 23.17
N THR A 393 23.23 4.72 23.21
CA THR A 393 24.17 4.28 22.17
C THR A 393 23.53 4.28 20.78
N ALA A 394 22.37 3.63 20.63
CA ALA A 394 21.66 3.58 19.35
C ALA A 394 21.15 4.98 18.90
N LEU A 395 20.75 5.87 19.83
CA LEU A 395 20.38 7.24 19.46
C LEU A 395 21.56 8.07 18.98
N ILE A 396 22.76 7.85 19.54
CA ILE A 396 23.99 8.52 19.10
C ILE A 396 24.35 8.07 17.69
N GLU A 397 24.36 6.75 17.44
CA GLU A 397 24.59 6.18 16.11
C GLU A 397 23.56 6.68 15.09
N GLY A 398 22.28 6.68 15.46
CA GLY A 398 21.22 7.20 14.61
C GLY A 398 21.42 8.68 14.27
N LEU A 399 21.85 9.50 15.22
CA LEU A 399 22.10 10.92 14.99
C LEU A 399 23.30 11.14 14.04
N GLU A 400 24.34 10.33 14.15
CA GLU A 400 25.48 10.35 13.23
C GLU A 400 25.08 9.94 11.81
N ALA A 401 24.26 8.89 11.69
CA ALA A 401 23.71 8.44 10.42
C ALA A 401 22.80 9.49 9.77
N ALA A 402 21.92 10.15 10.54
CA ALA A 402 21.07 11.21 10.02
C ALA A 402 21.91 12.41 9.52
N ARG A 403 23.00 12.75 10.22
CA ARG A 403 23.96 13.77 9.75
C ARG A 403 24.70 13.33 8.49
N GLN A 404 25.00 12.05 8.34
CA GLN A 404 25.60 11.51 7.12
C GLN A 404 24.63 11.57 5.94
N ALA A 405 23.35 11.23 6.14
CA ALA A 405 22.30 11.39 5.14
C ALA A 405 22.22 12.84 4.63
N ILE A 406 22.14 13.81 5.56
CA ILE A 406 22.09 15.24 5.23
C ILE A 406 23.38 15.71 4.51
N ARG A 407 24.55 15.13 4.81
CA ARG A 407 25.80 15.46 4.11
C ARG A 407 25.80 14.95 2.67
N LEU A 408 25.27 13.74 2.44
CA LEU A 408 25.22 13.11 1.12
C LEU A 408 24.18 13.76 0.20
N ASP A 409 22.99 14.04 0.74
CA ASP A 409 21.94 14.79 0.05
C ASP A 409 21.24 15.77 1.01
N PRO A 410 21.64 17.05 1.03
CA PRO A 410 21.00 18.08 1.86
C PRO A 410 19.57 18.42 1.44
N THR A 411 19.10 17.91 0.30
CA THR A 411 17.78 18.18 -0.26
C THR A 411 16.78 17.04 -0.07
N ASP A 412 17.22 15.90 0.47
CA ASP A 412 16.32 14.85 0.94
C ASP A 412 15.69 15.24 2.29
N ALA A 413 14.36 15.26 2.34
CA ALA A 413 13.61 15.58 3.54
C ALA A 413 13.79 14.53 4.65
N SER A 414 14.05 13.27 4.30
CA SER A 414 14.05 12.14 5.24
C SER A 414 15.18 12.23 6.27
N GLY A 415 16.37 12.68 5.85
CA GLY A 415 17.50 12.89 6.79
C GLY A 415 17.16 13.91 7.89
N HIS A 416 16.49 15.00 7.53
CA HIS A 416 16.04 16.01 8.50
C HIS A 416 14.89 15.50 9.38
N GLU A 417 13.89 14.84 8.78
CA GLU A 417 12.77 14.25 9.51
C GLU A 417 13.25 13.29 10.60
N TYR A 418 14.10 12.31 10.24
CA TYR A 418 14.53 11.28 11.19
C TYR A 418 15.52 11.83 12.21
N MET A 419 16.33 12.85 11.86
CA MET A 419 17.09 13.61 12.86
C MET A 419 16.15 14.26 13.88
N GLY A 420 15.03 14.83 13.42
CA GLY A 420 13.99 15.38 14.29
C GLY A 420 13.41 14.36 15.26
N ASN A 421 13.13 13.14 14.79
CA ASN A 421 12.62 12.04 15.63
C ASN A 421 13.58 11.70 16.76
N ILE A 422 14.87 11.58 16.45
CA ILE A 422 15.93 11.31 17.43
C ILE A 422 16.06 12.46 18.43
N LEU A 423 16.05 13.71 17.96
CA LEU A 423 16.13 14.90 18.83
C LEU A 423 14.91 15.00 19.76
N MET A 424 13.71 14.68 19.27
CA MET A 424 12.49 14.66 20.07
C MET A 424 12.56 13.59 21.18
N ALA A 425 13.16 12.43 20.88
CA ALA A 425 13.42 11.36 21.84
C ALA A 425 14.46 11.74 22.91
N GLN A 426 15.42 12.61 22.55
CA GLN A 426 16.38 13.20 23.47
C GLN A 426 15.81 14.38 24.28
N GLY A 427 14.56 14.80 23.99
CA GLY A 427 13.92 15.95 24.65
C GLY A 427 14.30 17.31 24.07
N ALA A 428 15.10 17.36 23.00
CA ALA A 428 15.46 18.57 22.27
C ALA A 428 14.31 19.00 21.33
N LEU A 429 13.17 19.39 21.93
CA LEU A 429 11.90 19.61 21.21
C LEU A 429 11.97 20.78 20.23
N ASP A 430 12.71 21.84 20.54
CA ASP A 430 12.84 23.01 19.65
C ASP A 430 13.74 22.71 18.44
N GLU A 431 14.82 21.96 18.63
CA GLU A 431 15.69 21.48 17.56
C GLU A 431 14.94 20.49 16.67
N ALA A 432 14.18 19.57 17.25
CA ALA A 432 13.35 18.63 16.50
C ALA A 432 12.33 19.37 15.62
N ARG A 433 11.64 20.38 16.18
CA ARG A 433 10.69 21.22 15.43
C ARG A 433 11.33 21.86 14.20
N LYS A 434 12.53 22.45 14.34
CA LYS A 434 13.25 23.07 13.21
C LYS A 434 13.57 22.04 12.13
N CYS A 435 13.92 20.81 12.51
CA CYS A 435 14.19 19.73 11.56
C CYS A 435 12.92 19.36 10.77
N TYR A 436 11.79 19.24 11.45
CA TYR A 436 10.52 18.95 10.78
C TYR A 436 10.04 20.10 9.89
N GLU A 437 10.15 21.36 10.33
CA GLU A 437 9.85 22.54 9.51
C GLU A 437 10.68 22.58 8.22
N TRP A 438 11.96 22.21 8.32
CA TRP A 438 12.84 22.10 7.16
C TRP A 438 12.44 20.94 6.25
N ALA A 439 12.13 19.76 6.80
CA ALA A 439 11.66 18.61 6.03
C ALA A 439 10.34 18.91 5.28
N VAL A 440 9.40 19.65 5.90
CA VAL A 440 8.18 20.14 5.24
C VAL A 440 8.50 21.10 4.08
N THR A 441 9.54 21.92 4.24
CA THR A 441 9.99 22.85 3.19
C THR A 441 10.61 22.10 2.02
N LEU A 442 11.40 21.05 2.29
CA LEU A 442 12.06 20.22 1.27
C LEU A 442 11.07 19.34 0.50
N ASN A 443 10.07 18.75 1.17
CA ASN A 443 9.03 17.97 0.51
C ASN A 443 7.63 18.32 1.07
N PRO A 444 6.93 19.30 0.48
CA PRO A 444 5.59 19.70 0.92
C PRO A 444 4.51 18.63 0.70
N SER A 445 4.78 17.62 -0.13
CA SER A 445 3.86 16.53 -0.49
C SER A 445 4.01 15.31 0.42
N LYS A 446 5.08 15.22 1.24
CA LYS A 446 5.24 14.17 2.25
C LYS A 446 4.47 14.56 3.53
N ALA A 447 3.56 13.69 3.96
CA ALA A 447 2.71 13.94 5.13
C ALA A 447 3.48 13.82 6.46
N ASP A 448 4.47 12.92 6.51
CA ASP A 448 5.12 12.46 7.74
C ASP A 448 5.74 13.60 8.55
N PRO A 449 6.52 14.54 7.96
CA PRO A 449 7.07 15.67 8.72
C PRO A 449 6.01 16.58 9.34
N ARG A 450 4.84 16.75 8.70
CA ARG A 450 3.74 17.55 9.26
C ARG A 450 3.09 16.84 10.44
N VAL A 451 2.92 15.52 10.33
CA VAL A 451 2.44 14.71 11.47
C VAL A 451 3.43 14.80 12.62
N MET A 452 4.74 14.72 12.35
CA MET A 452 5.77 14.88 13.38
C MET A 452 5.79 16.27 14.02
N LEU A 453 5.44 17.34 13.30
CA LEU A 453 5.19 18.65 13.92
C LEU A 453 4.03 18.60 14.92
N GLY A 454 2.96 17.88 14.58
CA GLY A 454 1.82 17.66 15.48
C GLY A 454 2.20 16.85 16.73
N TRP A 455 3.00 15.79 16.57
CA TRP A 455 3.58 15.05 17.70
C TRP A 455 4.47 15.94 18.58
N ASN A 456 5.33 16.76 17.97
CA ASN A 456 6.18 17.71 18.67
C ASN A 456 5.35 18.74 19.47
N LYS A 457 4.25 19.25 18.90
CA LYS A 457 3.31 20.13 19.60
C LYS A 457 2.66 19.46 20.81
N ILE A 458 2.20 18.22 20.64
CA ILE A 458 1.64 17.40 21.74
C ILE A 458 2.67 17.21 22.86
N ARG A 459 3.93 16.89 22.52
CA ARG A 459 5.05 16.78 23.48
C ARG A 459 5.32 18.06 24.26
N ARG A 460 4.94 19.21 23.73
CA ARG A 460 5.06 20.53 24.37
C ARG A 460 3.78 20.95 25.12
N GLY A 461 2.76 20.09 25.18
CA GLY A 461 1.47 20.36 25.81
C GLY A 461 0.47 21.12 24.93
N MET A 462 0.81 21.42 23.68
CA MET A 462 -0.08 22.08 22.71
C MET A 462 -0.96 21.04 22.01
N TRP A 463 -1.86 20.42 22.77
CA TRP A 463 -2.63 19.25 22.33
C TRP A 463 -3.52 19.52 21.13
N ASP A 464 -4.37 20.54 21.20
CA ASP A 464 -5.38 20.79 20.17
C ASP A 464 -4.75 21.19 18.83
N GLU A 465 -3.75 22.08 18.86
CA GLU A 465 -2.98 22.44 17.67
C GLU A 465 -2.21 21.26 17.07
N GLY A 466 -1.67 20.38 17.93
CA GLY A 466 -0.98 19.17 17.47
C GLY A 466 -1.92 18.17 16.80
N VAL A 467 -3.12 17.98 17.36
CA VAL A 467 -4.18 17.15 16.77
C VAL A 467 -4.62 17.69 15.41
N GLU A 468 -4.77 19.01 15.28
CA GLU A 468 -5.11 19.64 14.00
C GLU A 468 -4.05 19.38 12.92
N ASP A 469 -2.77 19.50 13.26
CA ASP A 469 -1.67 19.20 12.34
C ASP A 469 -1.62 17.73 11.93
N ILE A 470 -1.88 16.81 12.87
CA ILE A 470 -1.96 15.38 12.58
C ILE A 470 -3.12 15.09 11.62
N TYR A 471 -4.31 15.65 11.84
CA TYR A 471 -5.43 15.47 10.91
C TYR A 471 -5.16 16.05 9.52
N ARG A 472 -4.46 17.19 9.45
CA ARG A 472 -3.99 17.75 8.17
C ARG A 472 -3.04 16.79 7.45
N GLY A 473 -2.07 16.23 8.16
CA GLY A 473 -1.16 15.22 7.59
C GLY A 473 -1.88 13.95 7.13
N ILE A 474 -2.83 13.44 7.93
CA ILE A 474 -3.69 12.31 7.56
C ILE A 474 -4.45 12.61 6.27
N GLY A 475 -4.99 13.82 6.10
CA GLY A 475 -5.72 14.22 4.89
C GLY A 475 -4.86 14.32 3.63
N MET A 476 -3.54 14.44 3.77
CA MET A 476 -2.60 14.47 2.65
C MET A 476 -2.23 13.07 2.14
N SER A 477 -2.31 12.05 3.01
CA SER A 477 -1.94 10.68 2.67
C SER A 477 -3.17 9.84 2.35
N PRO A 478 -3.23 9.17 1.18
CA PRO A 478 -4.36 8.29 0.84
C PRO A 478 -4.41 7.02 1.68
N ASN A 479 -3.25 6.56 2.14
CA ASN A 479 -3.10 5.39 2.99
C ASN A 479 -2.16 5.75 4.15
N PRO A 480 -2.64 6.52 5.14
CA PRO A 480 -1.81 7.01 6.23
C PRO A 480 -1.35 5.83 7.11
N PRO A 481 -0.05 5.74 7.44
CA PRO A 481 0.45 4.76 8.40
C PRO A 481 -0.31 4.81 9.74
N GLY A 482 -0.50 3.66 10.38
CA GLY A 482 -1.21 3.58 11.66
C GLY A 482 -0.59 4.46 12.72
N TRP A 483 0.74 4.55 12.73
CA TRP A 483 1.47 5.36 13.69
C TRP A 483 1.03 6.84 13.70
N PHE A 484 0.52 7.41 12.60
CA PHE A 484 -0.02 8.77 12.57
C PHE A 484 -1.08 9.00 13.67
N ARG A 485 -1.81 7.94 14.05
CA ARG A 485 -2.96 7.99 14.96
C ARG A 485 -2.62 7.70 16.41
N ILE A 486 -1.39 7.28 16.74
CA ILE A 486 -0.98 7.02 18.13
C ILE A 486 -1.29 8.22 19.04
N PRO A 487 -0.90 9.47 18.70
CA PRO A 487 -1.19 10.61 19.57
C PRO A 487 -2.67 10.98 19.60
N LEU A 488 -3.44 10.64 18.57
CA LEU A 488 -4.89 10.87 18.55
C LEU A 488 -5.59 9.93 19.53
N SER A 489 -5.21 8.65 19.54
CA SER A 489 -5.69 7.68 20.53
C SER A 489 -5.41 8.17 21.94
N VAL A 490 -4.17 8.61 22.18
CA VAL A 490 -3.72 9.14 23.48
C VAL A 490 -4.46 10.42 23.87
N TYR A 491 -4.67 11.33 22.91
CA TYR A 491 -5.41 12.57 23.12
C TYR A 491 -6.84 12.27 23.60
N TYR A 492 -7.59 11.42 22.89
CA TYR A 492 -8.96 11.08 23.29
C TYR A 492 -9.02 10.32 24.61
N TYR A 493 -8.06 9.43 24.85
CA TYR A 493 -7.96 8.70 26.12
C TYR A 493 -7.77 9.65 27.31
N ARG A 494 -6.86 10.63 27.16
CA ARG A 494 -6.62 11.67 28.18
C ARG A 494 -7.88 12.50 28.48
N GLN A 495 -8.73 12.71 27.49
CA GLN A 495 -9.99 13.46 27.66
C GLN A 495 -11.13 12.60 28.23
N GLY A 496 -10.93 11.29 28.41
CA GLY A 496 -11.96 10.35 28.83
C GLY A 496 -12.93 9.93 27.72
N ASP A 497 -12.67 10.31 26.47
CA ASP A 497 -13.43 9.87 25.30
C ASP A 497 -12.88 8.51 24.83
N PHE A 498 -13.20 7.47 25.61
CA PHE A 498 -12.66 6.13 25.38
C PHE A 498 -13.19 5.50 24.08
N ASP A 499 -14.39 5.87 23.62
CA ASP A 499 -14.93 5.42 22.34
C ASP A 499 -14.07 5.93 21.18
N ARG A 500 -13.72 7.23 21.14
CA ARG A 500 -12.83 7.74 20.08
C ARG A 500 -11.41 7.23 20.23
N ALA A 501 -10.91 7.07 21.44
CA ALA A 501 -9.59 6.48 21.69
C ALA A 501 -9.50 5.06 21.12
N PHE A 502 -10.48 4.20 21.46
CA PHE A 502 -10.61 2.85 20.94
C PHE A 502 -10.66 2.82 19.41
N ASN A 503 -11.50 3.67 18.80
CA ASN A 503 -11.62 3.75 17.35
C ASN A 503 -10.31 4.17 16.67
N GLN A 504 -9.54 5.11 17.24
CA GLN A 504 -8.23 5.44 16.70
C GLN A 504 -7.27 4.26 16.81
N ALA A 505 -7.24 3.59 17.96
CA ALA A 505 -6.39 2.43 18.21
C ALA A 505 -6.70 1.24 17.27
N GLU A 506 -7.97 0.96 16.99
CA GLU A 506 -8.37 -0.06 16.02
C GLU A 506 -7.89 0.25 14.60
N ILE A 507 -7.84 1.51 14.20
CA ILE A 507 -7.28 1.89 12.88
C ILE A 507 -5.76 1.63 12.85
N ILE A 508 -5.05 1.84 13.97
CA ILE A 508 -3.62 1.52 14.09
C ILE A 508 -3.40 0.01 13.88
N ILE A 509 -4.21 -0.81 14.55
CA ILE A 509 -4.18 -2.28 14.41
C ILE A 509 -4.49 -2.69 12.97
N ALA A 510 -5.51 -2.08 12.36
CA ALA A 510 -5.93 -2.40 11.00
C ALA A 510 -4.88 -2.04 9.93
N SER A 511 -3.95 -1.13 10.23
CA SER A 511 -2.82 -0.83 9.34
C SER A 511 -1.66 -1.82 9.48
N GLY A 512 -1.77 -2.81 10.37
CA GLY A 512 -0.71 -3.77 10.69
C GLY A 512 0.23 -3.34 11.82
N ASP A 513 0.03 -2.15 12.42
CA ASP A 513 0.86 -1.67 13.53
C ASP A 513 0.33 -2.21 14.85
N GLU A 514 1.00 -3.24 15.38
CA GLU A 514 0.58 -3.94 16.60
C GLU A 514 0.56 -3.05 17.83
N ARG A 515 1.23 -1.89 17.82
CA ARG A 515 1.22 -0.91 18.92
C ARG A 515 -0.18 -0.34 19.18
N GLY A 516 -1.12 -0.48 18.25
CA GLY A 516 -2.52 -0.18 18.50
C GLY A 516 -3.19 -1.11 19.53
N ILE A 517 -2.70 -2.34 19.70
CA ILE A 517 -3.28 -3.36 20.58
C ILE A 517 -3.36 -2.91 22.05
N PRO A 518 -2.25 -2.52 22.71
CA PRO A 518 -2.32 -2.07 24.10
C PRO A 518 -3.15 -0.79 24.27
N LEU A 519 -3.15 0.11 23.27
CA LEU A 519 -3.98 1.32 23.29
C LEU A 519 -5.48 0.99 23.24
N ALA A 520 -5.88 0.07 22.36
CA ALA A 520 -7.25 -0.40 22.24
C ALA A 520 -7.67 -1.18 23.48
N LEU A 521 -6.78 -2.01 24.04
CA LEU A 521 -7.05 -2.83 25.21
C LEU A 521 -7.40 -1.96 26.41
N ALA A 522 -6.58 -0.95 26.72
CA ALA A 522 -6.87 -0.02 27.81
C ALA A 522 -8.21 0.72 27.60
N ALA A 523 -8.48 1.20 26.39
CA ALA A 523 -9.76 1.86 26.09
C ALA A 523 -10.96 0.90 26.24
N ALA A 524 -10.82 -0.37 25.83
CA ALA A 524 -11.84 -1.39 26.00
C ALA A 524 -12.14 -1.69 27.47
N VAL A 525 -11.11 -1.71 28.33
CA VAL A 525 -11.28 -1.83 29.79
C VAL A 525 -12.13 -0.70 30.34
N ARG A 526 -11.85 0.54 29.94
CA ARG A 526 -12.60 1.73 30.37
C ARG A 526 -14.05 1.75 29.89
N LEU A 527 -14.31 1.16 28.72
CA LEU A 527 -15.65 1.00 28.16
C LEU A 527 -16.43 -0.18 28.75
N GLY A 528 -15.78 -1.10 29.48
CA GLY A 528 -16.39 -2.36 29.92
C GLY A 528 -16.73 -3.29 28.75
N ALA A 529 -15.98 -3.20 27.64
CA ALA A 529 -16.23 -3.93 26.40
C ALA A 529 -15.65 -5.36 26.46
N GLU A 530 -16.24 -6.24 27.28
CA GLU A 530 -15.75 -7.60 27.57
C GLU A 530 -15.33 -8.42 26.35
N ARG A 531 -16.12 -8.37 25.27
CA ARG A 531 -15.80 -9.09 24.02
C ARG A 531 -14.50 -8.59 23.39
N GLU A 532 -14.29 -7.28 23.40
CA GLU A 532 -13.09 -6.66 22.83
C GLU A 532 -11.87 -6.87 23.73
N ILE A 533 -12.05 -6.84 25.05
CA ILE A 533 -10.99 -7.16 26.03
C ILE A 533 -10.44 -8.57 25.78
N VAL A 534 -11.32 -9.56 25.62
CA VAL A 534 -10.89 -10.95 25.32
C VAL A 534 -10.15 -11.03 23.99
N ARG A 535 -10.67 -10.39 22.94
CA ARG A 535 -10.03 -10.36 21.61
C ARG A 535 -8.64 -9.73 21.68
N LEU A 536 -8.53 -8.55 22.28
CA LEU A 536 -7.31 -7.76 22.34
C LEU A 536 -6.27 -8.39 23.27
N THR A 537 -6.69 -9.05 24.35
CA THR A 537 -5.80 -9.87 25.18
C THR A 537 -5.22 -11.04 24.39
N TYR A 538 -6.04 -11.73 23.60
CA TYR A 538 -5.57 -12.80 22.73
C TYR A 538 -4.60 -12.25 21.67
N MET A 539 -4.92 -11.11 21.04
CA MET A 539 -4.03 -10.48 20.07
C MET A 539 -2.70 -10.05 20.71
N LEU A 540 -2.72 -9.45 21.90
CA LEU A 540 -1.49 -9.03 22.60
C LEU A 540 -0.55 -10.22 22.86
N ARG A 541 -1.10 -11.35 23.32
CA ARG A 541 -0.31 -12.58 23.57
C ARG A 541 0.29 -13.21 22.31
N ASN A 542 -0.29 -12.94 21.14
CA ASN A 542 0.16 -13.47 19.84
C ASN A 542 0.81 -12.42 18.94
N SER A 543 0.84 -11.16 19.38
CA SER A 543 1.70 -10.11 18.83
C SER A 543 3.13 -10.38 19.25
N GLY A 544 4.11 -9.73 18.63
CA GLY A 544 5.45 -9.75 19.21
C GLY A 544 5.80 -8.47 19.96
N LEU A 545 4.79 -7.77 20.50
CA LEU A 545 5.04 -6.84 21.59
C LEU A 545 5.47 -7.63 22.83
N ASN A 546 6.20 -6.96 23.74
CA ASN A 546 6.49 -7.55 25.03
C ASN A 546 5.19 -7.65 25.84
N ALA A 547 4.67 -8.87 26.04
CA ALA A 547 3.43 -9.07 26.77
C ALA A 547 3.51 -8.65 28.26
N ASP A 548 4.71 -8.68 28.85
CA ASP A 548 4.96 -8.23 30.22
C ASP A 548 5.13 -6.70 30.33
N ASP A 549 5.45 -6.04 29.21
CA ASP A 549 5.51 -4.57 29.10
C ASP A 549 4.92 -4.08 27.76
N PRO A 550 3.59 -4.18 27.57
CA PRO A 550 2.94 -3.89 26.29
C PRO A 550 3.12 -2.45 25.81
N MET A 551 3.34 -1.52 26.76
CA MET A 551 3.47 -0.10 26.49
C MET A 551 4.91 0.34 26.19
N SER A 552 5.91 -0.52 26.35
CA SER A 552 7.34 -0.22 26.14
C SER A 552 7.64 0.58 24.86
N SER A 553 7.16 0.10 23.72
CA SER A 553 7.36 0.70 22.39
C SER A 553 6.64 2.04 22.15
N ILE A 554 5.70 2.41 23.03
CA ILE A 554 4.96 3.68 22.99
C ILE A 554 5.51 4.65 24.03
N ARG A 555 5.89 4.14 25.21
CA ARG A 555 6.48 4.88 26.33
C ARG A 555 7.65 5.74 25.87
N SER A 556 8.58 5.14 25.13
CA SER A 556 9.80 5.78 24.62
C SER A 556 9.52 6.90 23.61
N VAL A 557 8.49 6.75 22.77
CA VAL A 557 8.15 7.71 21.71
C VAL A 557 7.36 8.90 22.26
N LEU A 558 6.37 8.64 23.12
CA LEU A 558 5.54 9.68 23.73
C LEU A 558 6.25 10.40 24.88
N ASN A 559 7.06 9.71 25.68
CA ASN A 559 7.76 10.27 26.85
C ASN A 559 6.84 11.13 27.75
N MET A 560 5.69 10.56 28.12
CA MET A 560 4.66 11.19 28.97
C MET A 560 4.28 10.22 30.10
N PRO A 561 5.08 10.15 31.18
CA PRO A 561 4.96 9.11 32.22
C PRO A 561 3.57 9.03 32.84
N GLU A 562 2.93 10.18 33.10
CA GLU A 562 1.62 10.24 33.73
C GLU A 562 0.54 9.58 32.86
N ILE A 563 0.60 9.81 31.54
CA ILE A 563 -0.35 9.23 30.60
C ILE A 563 -0.08 7.73 30.43
N ILE A 564 1.19 7.35 30.31
CA ILE A 564 1.57 5.93 30.17
C ILE A 564 1.11 5.13 31.39
N SER A 565 1.27 5.67 32.60
CA SER A 565 0.79 5.04 33.84
C SER A 565 -0.71 4.77 33.81
N MET A 566 -1.52 5.66 33.20
CA MET A 566 -2.96 5.43 33.07
C MET A 566 -3.27 4.19 32.21
N TYR A 567 -2.57 4.03 31.08
CA TYR A 567 -2.72 2.84 30.24
C TYR A 567 -2.27 1.57 30.96
N GLU A 568 -1.14 1.63 31.66
CA GLU A 568 -0.60 0.50 32.42
C GLU A 568 -1.52 0.08 33.56
N ASP A 569 -2.09 1.02 34.31
CA ASP A 569 -3.05 0.72 35.39
C ASP A 569 -4.29 0.00 34.87
N ASP A 570 -4.84 0.47 33.74
CA ASP A 570 -6.04 -0.12 33.14
C ASP A 570 -5.73 -1.51 32.53
N ILE A 571 -4.57 -1.71 31.90
CA ILE A 571 -4.15 -3.02 31.38
C ILE A 571 -3.86 -4.00 32.52
N ASN A 572 -3.14 -3.58 33.57
CA ASN A 572 -2.77 -4.41 34.72
C ASN A 572 -3.96 -4.79 35.61
N SER A 573 -5.09 -4.08 35.49
CA SER A 573 -6.33 -4.45 36.16
C SER A 573 -6.92 -5.78 35.67
N LEU A 574 -6.52 -6.24 34.48
CA LEU A 574 -6.93 -7.52 33.91
C LEU A 574 -6.17 -8.65 34.60
N SER A 575 -6.81 -9.32 35.56
CA SER A 575 -6.26 -10.55 36.13
C SER A 575 -6.23 -11.63 35.04
N PHE A 576 -5.04 -11.91 34.50
CA PHE A 576 -4.80 -13.01 33.55
C PHE A 576 -4.83 -14.38 34.25
N ASN A 577 -5.96 -14.76 34.85
CA ASN A 577 -6.16 -16.12 35.39
C ASN A 577 -6.74 -17.08 34.37
#